data_AF-A0A1C6G0M3-F1
#
_entry.id   AF-A0A1C6G0M3-F1
#
_cell.length_a   1.000
_cell.length_b   1.000
_cell.length_c   1.000
_cell.angle_alpha   90.00
_cell.angle_beta   90.00
_cell.angle_gamma   90.00
#
_symmetry.space_group_name_H-M   'P 1'
#
loop_
_entity.id
_entity.type
_entity.pdbx_description
1 polymer ?
#
loop_
_entity_poly.entity_id
_entity_poly.type
_entity_poly.pdbx_seq_one_letter_code
_entity_poly.pdbx_strand_id
1 'polypeptide(L)'
;MEGKRLTSYAMEELECPKCGHKHSLKKYKVINVTEKAKLKEEIMKNRLYQFSCEECEYMAPLTYDSLYVDSRRNIMIYMAPVMNAEIKAEIAELEQEKGIDKRLVDNINDLKEKIMIADNHLDDRVIEIIKIMYIDQMKKEMEDDTLLNILFDYNRDNYCFLVFFQKKGIGKIPLTREFYRQVEDKYKDAIKEHSMDSFMKVDMEWAGKILFKNHNKFN
;
A
#
# COMPACT_ATOMS: atom_id res chain seq x y z
N MET A 1 -17.60 -11.05 -10.17
CA MET A 1 -17.16 -11.34 -8.79
C MET A 1 -17.91 -10.47 -7.77
N GLU A 2 -19.16 -10.10 -8.04
CA GLU A 2 -19.98 -9.42 -7.02
C GLU A 2 -20.44 -10.45 -5.99
N GLY A 3 -20.12 -10.21 -4.71
CA GLY A 3 -20.80 -10.87 -3.59
C GLY A 3 -20.06 -11.95 -2.79
N LYS A 4 -18.77 -12.25 -3.03
CA LYS A 4 -18.11 -13.32 -2.25
C LYS A 4 -17.61 -12.94 -0.85
N ARG A 5 -17.33 -11.66 -0.58
CA ARG A 5 -16.79 -11.22 0.73
C ARG A 5 -17.49 -9.97 1.20
N LEU A 6 -18.42 -10.13 2.14
CA LEU A 6 -19.06 -9.00 2.80
C LEU A 6 -18.08 -8.36 3.79
N THR A 7 -18.23 -7.06 3.98
CA THR A 7 -17.55 -6.30 5.02
C THR A 7 -17.88 -6.90 6.37
N SER A 8 -16.85 -7.27 7.13
CA SER A 8 -16.98 -7.86 8.46
C SER A 8 -16.02 -7.21 9.43
N TYR A 9 -16.43 -7.13 10.69
CA TYR A 9 -15.64 -6.58 11.78
C TYR A 9 -15.99 -7.26 13.10
N ALA A 10 -15.06 -7.24 14.04
CA ALA A 10 -15.29 -7.56 15.43
C ALA A 10 -15.30 -6.26 16.25
N MET A 11 -16.07 -6.25 17.34
CA MET A 11 -15.95 -5.21 18.36
C MET A 11 -14.85 -5.63 19.33
N GLU A 12 -13.92 -4.73 19.62
CA GLU A 12 -12.89 -4.94 20.64
C GLU A 12 -12.92 -3.82 21.67
N GLU A 13 -12.71 -4.20 22.94
CA GLU A 13 -12.53 -3.23 24.01
C GLU A 13 -11.05 -2.86 24.13
N LEU A 14 -10.79 -1.55 24.21
CA LEU A 14 -9.45 -1.00 24.39
C LEU A 14 -9.50 0.10 25.46
N GLU A 15 -8.58 0.07 26.41
CA GLU A 15 -8.39 1.17 27.36
C GLU A 15 -7.41 2.19 26.78
N CYS A 16 -7.77 3.47 26.88
CA CYS A 16 -6.88 4.55 26.49
C CYS A 16 -5.59 4.48 27.32
N PRO A 17 -4.39 4.39 26.71
CA PRO A 17 -3.14 4.24 27.46
C PRO A 17 -2.76 5.50 28.24
N LYS A 18 -3.41 6.64 27.98
CA LYS A 18 -3.16 7.91 28.68
C LYS A 18 -4.09 8.14 29.87
N CYS A 19 -5.39 7.81 29.76
CA CYS A 19 -6.39 8.15 30.80
C CYS A 19 -7.20 6.95 31.32
N GLY A 20 -7.04 5.76 30.75
CA GLY A 20 -7.77 4.55 31.15
C GLY A 20 -9.24 4.49 30.71
N HIS A 21 -9.76 5.50 29.99
CA HIS A 21 -11.12 5.45 29.47
C HIS A 21 -11.31 4.26 28.51
N LYS A 22 -12.41 3.54 28.66
CA LYS A 22 -12.72 2.34 27.86
C LYS A 22 -13.39 2.73 26.56
N HIS A 23 -12.87 2.22 25.45
CA HIS A 23 -13.45 2.38 24.13
C HIS A 23 -13.88 1.03 23.56
N SER A 24 -14.95 1.04 22.77
CA SER A 24 -15.35 -0.10 21.94
C SER A 24 -15.08 0.25 20.48
N LEU A 25 -14.13 -0.44 19.86
CA LEU A 25 -13.63 -0.15 18.52
C LEU A 25 -14.00 -1.27 17.55
N LYS A 26 -14.23 -0.90 16.28
CA LYS A 26 -14.40 -1.88 15.20
C LYS A 26 -13.04 -2.25 14.63
N LYS A 27 -12.63 -3.52 14.77
CA LYS A 27 -11.53 -4.08 13.99
C LYS A 27 -12.09 -4.83 12.80
N TYR A 28 -11.81 -4.30 11.61
CA TYR A 28 -12.31 -4.86 10.36
C TYR A 28 -11.48 -6.07 9.93
N LYS A 29 -12.12 -7.22 9.73
CA LYS A 29 -11.47 -8.38 9.11
C LYS A 29 -11.50 -8.29 7.59
N VAL A 30 -12.65 -7.86 7.05
CA VAL A 30 -12.83 -7.59 5.61
C VAL A 30 -13.39 -6.19 5.42
N ILE A 31 -12.74 -5.41 4.56
CA ILE A 31 -13.17 -4.08 4.14
C ILE A 31 -13.53 -4.14 2.65
N ASN A 32 -14.78 -4.45 2.33
CA ASN A 32 -15.25 -4.47 0.96
C ASN A 32 -15.79 -3.09 0.56
N VAL A 33 -15.01 -2.33 -0.21
CA VAL A 33 -15.38 -0.99 -0.64
C VAL A 33 -16.29 -0.98 -1.87
N THR A 34 -16.40 -2.10 -2.59
CA THR A 34 -17.43 -2.24 -3.63
C THR A 34 -18.82 -2.30 -3.01
N GLU A 35 -18.95 -2.99 -1.86
CA GLU A 35 -20.17 -3.03 -1.05
C GLU A 35 -20.39 -1.72 -0.28
N LYS A 36 -19.37 -1.24 0.43
CA LYS A 36 -19.45 -0.05 1.30
C LYS A 36 -18.40 0.99 0.91
N ALA A 37 -18.70 1.76 -0.13
CA ALA A 37 -17.78 2.75 -0.71
C ALA A 37 -17.20 3.76 0.31
N LYS A 38 -17.98 4.15 1.34
CA LYS A 38 -17.53 5.07 2.39
C LYS A 38 -16.30 4.58 3.15
N LEU A 39 -16.10 3.27 3.28
CA LEU A 39 -14.96 2.71 4.02
C LEU A 39 -13.62 3.06 3.35
N LYS A 40 -13.59 3.22 2.01
CA LYS A 40 -12.39 3.69 1.32
C LYS A 40 -11.96 5.06 1.83
N GLU A 41 -12.91 5.99 1.93
CA GLU A 41 -12.64 7.34 2.44
C GLU A 41 -12.15 7.31 3.90
N GLU A 42 -12.73 6.45 4.73
CA GLU A 42 -12.30 6.26 6.12
C GLU A 42 -10.86 5.71 6.22
N ILE A 43 -10.45 4.80 5.32
CA ILE A 43 -9.05 4.35 5.21
C ILE A 43 -8.15 5.52 4.81
N MET A 44 -8.51 6.27 3.76
CA MET A 44 -7.69 7.39 3.28
C MET A 44 -7.52 8.48 4.34
N LYS A 45 -8.53 8.69 5.20
CA LYS A 45 -8.51 9.59 6.36
C LYS A 45 -7.89 8.98 7.63
N ASN A 46 -7.31 7.77 7.55
CA ASN A 46 -6.76 7.00 8.67
C ASN A 46 -7.77 6.61 9.78
N ARG A 47 -9.07 6.85 9.61
CA ARG A 47 -10.07 6.67 10.67
C ARG A 47 -10.26 5.22 11.09
N LEU A 48 -9.99 4.26 10.20
CA LEU A 48 -10.03 2.84 10.54
C LEU A 48 -8.75 2.38 11.26
N TYR A 49 -7.63 3.07 11.07
CA TYR A 49 -6.30 2.68 11.57
C TYR A 49 -5.71 3.72 12.53
N GLN A 50 -6.56 4.51 13.18
CA GLN A 50 -6.18 5.50 14.17
C GLN A 50 -7.11 5.38 15.37
N PHE A 51 -6.52 5.18 16.53
CA PHE A 51 -7.20 5.35 17.79
C PHE A 51 -7.26 6.85 18.14
N SER A 52 -8.42 7.30 18.62
CA SER A 52 -8.63 8.66 19.13
C SER A 52 -9.50 8.58 20.39
N CYS A 53 -8.98 9.03 21.52
CA CYS A 53 -9.71 9.05 22.78
C CYS A 53 -10.56 10.32 22.88
N GLU A 54 -11.87 10.15 23.02
CA GLU A 54 -12.84 11.25 23.19
C GLU A 54 -12.73 12.01 24.52
N GLU A 55 -12.09 11.43 25.54
CA GLU A 55 -11.94 12.07 26.86
C GLU A 55 -10.67 12.92 27.00
N CYS A 56 -9.54 12.49 26.43
CA CYS A 56 -8.24 13.13 26.68
C CYS A 56 -7.44 13.47 25.41
N GLU A 57 -8.10 13.35 24.26
CA GLU A 57 -7.58 13.66 22.91
C GLU A 57 -6.31 12.89 22.52
N TYR A 58 -5.98 11.82 23.25
CA TYR A 58 -4.86 10.96 22.90
C TYR A 58 -5.12 10.26 21.56
N MET A 59 -4.14 10.33 20.67
CA MET A 59 -4.17 9.67 19.38
C MET A 59 -2.99 8.72 19.24
N ALA A 60 -3.24 7.54 18.68
CA ALA A 60 -2.20 6.57 18.34
C ALA A 60 -2.59 5.79 17.08
N PRO A 61 -1.63 5.26 16.32
CA PRO A 61 -1.92 4.30 15.25
C PRO A 61 -2.62 3.06 15.83
N LEU A 62 -3.65 2.60 15.13
CA LEU A 62 -4.31 1.32 15.40
C LEU A 62 -3.86 0.32 14.32
N THR A 63 -3.00 -0.62 14.71
CA THR A 63 -2.39 -1.58 13.80
C THR A 63 -3.05 -2.95 13.97
N TYR A 64 -3.69 -3.46 12.92
CA TYR A 64 -4.31 -4.78 12.88
C TYR A 64 -4.36 -5.29 11.44
N ASP A 65 -4.50 -6.60 11.28
CA ASP A 65 -4.61 -7.26 9.99
C ASP A 65 -6.02 -7.12 9.40
N SER A 66 -6.09 -6.95 8.08
CA SER A 66 -7.37 -6.75 7.38
C SER A 66 -7.25 -7.00 5.89
N LEU A 67 -8.33 -7.50 5.27
CA LEU A 67 -8.43 -7.68 3.83
C LEU A 67 -9.24 -6.55 3.21
N TYR A 68 -8.59 -5.69 2.43
CA TYR A 68 -9.25 -4.74 1.55
C TYR A 68 -9.69 -5.43 0.26
N VAL A 69 -10.94 -5.20 -0.17
CA VAL A 69 -11.51 -5.74 -1.41
C VAL A 69 -12.17 -4.65 -2.22
N ASP A 70 -11.73 -4.49 -3.48
CA ASP A 70 -12.38 -3.63 -4.47
C ASP A 70 -12.57 -4.39 -5.79
N SER A 71 -13.75 -4.98 -5.97
CA SER A 71 -14.13 -5.72 -7.17
C SER A 71 -14.28 -4.83 -8.41
N ARG A 72 -14.45 -3.49 -8.26
CA ARG A 72 -14.46 -2.56 -9.40
C ARG A 72 -13.05 -2.35 -9.97
N ARG A 73 -12.03 -2.48 -9.12
CA ARG A 73 -10.61 -2.44 -9.48
C ARG A 73 -10.00 -3.83 -9.65
N ASN A 74 -10.77 -4.88 -9.35
CA ASN A 74 -10.36 -6.27 -9.37
C ASN A 74 -9.11 -6.55 -8.52
N ILE A 75 -9.06 -5.94 -7.32
CA ILE A 75 -7.90 -6.00 -6.42
C ILE A 75 -8.29 -6.44 -5.01
N MET A 76 -7.39 -7.21 -4.40
CA MET A 76 -7.36 -7.53 -2.98
C MET A 76 -6.03 -7.10 -2.38
N ILE A 77 -6.08 -6.40 -1.24
CA ILE A 77 -4.88 -5.97 -0.52
C ILE A 77 -5.00 -6.49 0.90
N TYR A 78 -4.11 -7.38 1.29
CA TYR A 78 -4.04 -7.89 2.66
C TYR A 78 -3.03 -7.03 3.43
N MET A 79 -3.52 -6.32 4.43
CA MET A 79 -2.72 -5.60 5.42
C MET A 79 -2.31 -6.60 6.50
N ALA A 80 -1.03 -6.94 6.59
CA ALA A 80 -0.48 -7.89 7.54
C ALA A 80 0.75 -7.29 8.24
N PRO A 81 0.55 -6.45 9.29
CA PRO A 81 1.64 -5.78 9.99
C PRO A 81 2.65 -6.76 10.62
N VAL A 82 2.15 -7.92 11.05
CA VAL A 82 2.97 -9.03 11.55
C VAL A 82 2.46 -10.32 10.94
N MET A 83 3.30 -10.97 10.13
CA MET A 83 2.96 -12.25 9.51
C MET A 83 2.97 -13.38 10.53
N ASN A 84 1.86 -14.09 10.70
CA ASN A 84 1.72 -15.23 11.61
C ASN A 84 1.10 -16.46 10.90
N ALA A 85 0.91 -17.57 11.61
CA ALA A 85 0.39 -18.80 11.01
C ALA A 85 -1.09 -18.69 10.56
N GLU A 86 -1.90 -17.93 11.29
CA GLU A 86 -3.32 -17.69 10.96
C GLU A 86 -3.44 -16.89 9.66
N ILE A 87 -2.73 -15.76 9.56
CA ILE A 87 -2.69 -14.93 8.35
C ILE A 87 -2.19 -15.73 7.15
N LYS A 88 -1.17 -16.60 7.32
CA LYS A 88 -0.69 -17.46 6.23
C LYS A 88 -1.77 -18.44 5.75
N ALA A 89 -2.56 -19.00 6.66
CA ALA A 89 -3.65 -19.90 6.30
C ALA A 89 -4.75 -19.15 5.53
N GLU A 90 -5.13 -17.95 5.99
CA GLU A 90 -6.10 -17.10 5.30
C GLU A 90 -5.62 -16.72 3.90
N ILE A 91 -4.37 -16.27 3.77
CA ILE A 91 -3.77 -15.96 2.46
C ILE A 91 -3.84 -17.17 1.54
N ALA A 92 -3.48 -18.37 2.02
CA ALA A 92 -3.51 -19.60 1.21
C ALA A 92 -4.92 -19.96 0.70
N GLU A 93 -5.96 -19.68 1.48
CA GLU A 93 -7.35 -19.82 1.02
C GLU A 93 -7.70 -18.80 -0.07
N LEU A 94 -7.30 -17.54 0.13
CA LEU A 94 -7.51 -16.45 -0.83
C LEU A 94 -6.78 -16.70 -2.16
N GLU A 95 -5.67 -17.44 -2.16
CA GLU A 95 -4.90 -17.75 -3.36
C GLU A 95 -5.65 -18.55 -4.42
N GLN A 96 -6.69 -19.27 -4.00
CA GLN A 96 -7.52 -20.06 -4.90
C GLN A 96 -8.35 -19.17 -5.84
N GLU A 97 -8.51 -17.88 -5.52
CA GLU A 97 -9.23 -16.95 -6.38
C GLU A 97 -8.35 -16.46 -7.52
N LYS A 98 -8.85 -16.63 -8.75
CA LYS A 98 -8.10 -16.37 -9.98
C LYS A 98 -8.52 -15.08 -10.63
N GLY A 99 -7.56 -14.43 -11.29
CA GLY A 99 -7.79 -13.21 -12.04
C GLY A 99 -8.17 -12.03 -11.14
N ILE A 100 -7.56 -11.93 -9.96
CA ILE A 100 -7.65 -10.80 -9.04
C ILE A 100 -6.22 -10.37 -8.73
N ASP A 101 -5.93 -9.08 -8.78
CA ASP A 101 -4.64 -8.58 -8.32
C ASP A 101 -4.57 -8.70 -6.80
N LYS A 102 -3.62 -9.50 -6.31
CA LYS A 102 -3.43 -9.73 -4.87
C LYS A 102 -2.16 -9.04 -4.39
N ARG A 103 -2.27 -8.22 -3.35
CA ARG A 103 -1.15 -7.47 -2.78
C ARG A 103 -1.06 -7.69 -1.28
N LEU A 104 0.17 -7.77 -0.79
CA LEU A 104 0.49 -7.84 0.63
C LEU A 104 1.18 -6.52 1.03
N VAL A 105 0.70 -5.89 2.09
CA VAL A 105 1.29 -4.67 2.68
C VAL A 105 1.40 -4.86 4.19
N ASP A 106 2.35 -4.18 4.83
CA ASP A 106 2.58 -4.29 6.27
C ASP A 106 2.24 -3.01 7.04
N ASN A 107 1.95 -1.92 6.34
CA ASN A 107 1.64 -0.63 6.95
C ASN A 107 0.54 0.13 6.19
N ILE A 108 -0.09 1.09 6.88
CA ILE A 108 -1.22 1.86 6.36
C ILE A 108 -0.85 2.79 5.20
N ASN A 109 0.40 3.28 5.15
CA ASN A 109 0.83 4.15 4.05
C ASN A 109 0.90 3.36 2.74
N ASP A 110 1.46 2.15 2.79
CA ASP A 110 1.49 1.25 1.63
C ASP A 110 0.07 0.85 1.20
N LEU A 111 -0.82 0.53 2.16
CA LEU A 111 -2.23 0.24 1.84
C LEU A 111 -2.88 1.41 1.08
N LYS A 112 -2.76 2.64 1.61
CA LYS A 112 -3.31 3.85 0.99
C LYS A 112 -2.70 4.12 -0.38
N GLU A 113 -1.41 3.92 -0.51
CA GLU A 113 -0.70 4.07 -1.77
C GLU A 113 -1.21 3.09 -2.83
N LYS A 114 -1.31 1.79 -2.50
CA LYS A 114 -1.84 0.77 -3.42
C LYS A 114 -3.28 1.06 -3.84
N ILE A 115 -4.13 1.51 -2.90
CA ILE A 115 -5.50 1.94 -3.22
C ILE A 115 -5.48 3.12 -4.21
N MET A 116 -4.65 4.13 -3.95
CA MET A 116 -4.57 5.33 -4.78
C MET A 116 -4.03 5.05 -6.19
N ILE A 117 -3.04 4.16 -6.32
CA ILE A 117 -2.52 3.68 -7.60
C ILE A 117 -3.62 2.95 -8.39
N ALA A 118 -4.31 2.01 -7.74
CA ALA A 118 -5.40 1.26 -8.36
C ALA A 118 -6.57 2.18 -8.78
N ASP A 119 -6.91 3.18 -7.97
CA ASP A 119 -7.96 4.15 -8.30
C ASP A 119 -7.63 5.03 -9.50
N ASN A 120 -6.34 5.21 -9.78
CA ASN A 120 -5.83 5.93 -10.94
C ASN A 120 -5.55 5.04 -12.15
N HIS A 121 -5.92 3.76 -12.10
CA HIS A 121 -5.67 2.77 -13.15
C HIS A 121 -4.19 2.64 -13.53
N LEU A 122 -3.31 2.77 -12.55
CA LEU A 122 -1.87 2.59 -12.71
C LEU A 122 -1.48 1.19 -12.21
N ASP A 123 -0.37 0.68 -12.72
CA ASP A 123 0.25 -0.55 -12.26
C ASP A 123 1.26 -0.22 -11.14
N ASP A 124 1.02 -0.76 -9.96
CA ASP A 124 1.84 -0.51 -8.78
C ASP A 124 3.28 -1.01 -8.94
N ARG A 125 3.48 -2.01 -9.79
CA ARG A 125 4.79 -2.55 -10.15
C ARG A 125 5.62 -1.54 -10.94
N VAL A 126 4.98 -0.80 -11.85
CA VAL A 126 5.62 0.28 -12.60
C VAL A 126 6.00 1.42 -11.65
N ILE A 127 5.12 1.77 -10.71
CA ILE A 127 5.37 2.80 -9.71
C ILE A 127 6.59 2.46 -8.84
N GLU A 128 6.72 1.22 -8.35
CA GLU A 128 7.89 0.81 -7.56
C GLU A 128 9.21 0.86 -8.37
N ILE A 129 9.18 0.51 -9.65
CA ILE A 129 10.34 0.65 -10.54
C ILE A 129 10.73 2.12 -10.67
N ILE A 130 9.75 3.01 -10.89
CA ILE A 130 9.98 4.46 -11.01
C ILE A 130 10.55 5.05 -9.71
N LYS A 131 10.07 4.61 -8.54
CA LYS A 131 10.63 5.03 -7.24
C LYS A 131 12.13 4.77 -7.16
N ILE A 132 12.59 3.57 -7.54
CA ILE A 132 14.02 3.24 -7.54
C ILE A 132 14.79 4.12 -8.54
N MET A 133 14.22 4.38 -9.72
CA MET A 133 14.85 5.28 -10.70
C MET A 133 15.04 6.70 -10.15
N TYR A 134 14.08 7.24 -9.40
CA TYR A 134 14.24 8.52 -8.73
C TYR A 134 15.24 8.47 -7.58
N ILE A 135 15.25 7.40 -6.78
CA ILE A 135 16.25 7.21 -5.72
C ILE A 135 17.66 7.20 -6.30
N ASP A 136 17.87 6.53 -7.44
CA ASP A 136 19.17 6.52 -8.12
C ASP A 136 19.63 7.91 -8.55
N GLN A 137 18.69 8.76 -9.00
CA GLN A 137 18.97 10.16 -9.36
C GLN A 137 19.28 11.04 -8.15
N MET A 138 18.72 10.72 -6.98
CA MET A 138 18.86 11.49 -5.73
C MET A 138 20.07 11.08 -4.87
N LYS A 139 20.98 10.25 -5.40
CA LYS A 139 22.12 9.74 -4.62
C LYS A 139 22.95 10.84 -3.96
N LYS A 140 23.15 11.97 -4.64
CA LYS A 140 23.90 13.12 -4.11
C LYS A 140 23.15 13.79 -2.97
N GLU A 141 21.85 13.99 -3.11
CA GLU A 141 21.00 14.59 -2.06
C GLU A 141 20.95 13.71 -0.81
N MET A 142 21.09 12.39 -0.99
CA MET A 142 21.17 11.39 0.07
C MET A 142 22.55 11.28 0.74
N GLU A 143 23.60 11.95 0.22
CA GLU A 143 24.90 12.00 0.91
C GLU A 143 24.81 12.84 2.20
N ASP A 144 24.00 13.90 2.18
CA ASP A 144 23.84 14.83 3.30
C ASP A 144 22.64 14.53 4.22
N ASP A 145 21.77 13.61 3.82
CA ASP A 145 20.51 13.33 4.48
C ASP A 145 19.99 11.90 4.27
N THR A 146 19.26 11.39 5.25
CA THR A 146 18.67 10.05 5.20
C THR A 146 17.31 10.12 4.51
N LEU A 147 17.14 9.37 3.42
CA LEU A 147 15.82 9.10 2.85
C LEU A 147 15.03 8.19 3.79
N LEU A 148 13.92 8.69 4.32
CA LEU A 148 13.01 7.96 5.20
C LEU A 148 11.97 7.17 4.41
N ASN A 149 11.38 7.76 3.37
CA ASN A 149 10.36 7.11 2.55
C ASN A 149 10.16 7.82 1.20
N ILE A 150 9.60 7.12 0.22
CA ILE A 150 9.09 7.69 -1.03
C ILE A 150 7.71 7.08 -1.34
N LEU A 151 6.69 7.93 -1.42
CA LEU A 151 5.30 7.52 -1.63
C LEU A 151 4.71 8.22 -2.84
N PHE A 152 4.04 7.47 -3.71
CA PHE A 152 3.20 7.99 -4.76
C PHE A 152 2.05 8.78 -4.15
N ASP A 153 1.71 9.90 -4.79
CA ASP A 153 0.60 10.76 -4.46
C ASP A 153 -0.08 11.28 -5.74
N TYR A 154 -1.37 11.56 -5.63
CA TYR A 154 -2.20 12.10 -6.71
C TYR A 154 -3.02 13.28 -6.21
N ASN A 155 -2.83 14.43 -6.85
CA ASN A 155 -3.63 15.62 -6.58
C ASN A 155 -4.19 16.20 -7.87
N ARG A 156 -5.52 16.09 -8.06
CA ARG A 156 -6.31 16.77 -9.10
C ARG A 156 -5.56 16.85 -10.45
N ASP A 157 -5.21 15.67 -10.97
CA ASP A 157 -4.53 15.43 -12.26
C ASP A 157 -2.99 15.36 -12.28
N ASN A 158 -2.31 15.64 -11.17
CA ASN A 158 -0.85 15.52 -11.10
C ASN A 158 -0.42 14.29 -10.31
N TYR A 159 0.28 13.37 -10.98
CA TYR A 159 1.03 12.32 -10.30
C TYR A 159 2.35 12.88 -9.77
N CYS A 160 2.72 12.44 -8.58
CA CYS A 160 3.97 12.83 -7.96
C CYS A 160 4.43 11.80 -6.94
N PHE A 161 5.69 11.93 -6.53
CA PHE A 161 6.23 11.27 -5.36
C PHE A 161 6.44 12.29 -4.25
N LEU A 162 5.94 11.98 -3.05
CA LEU A 162 6.32 12.61 -1.80
C LEU A 162 7.59 11.91 -1.31
N VAL A 163 8.66 12.68 -1.13
CA VAL A 163 9.97 12.16 -0.72
C VAL A 163 10.27 12.68 0.67
N PHE A 164 10.43 11.79 1.63
CA PHE A 164 10.60 12.13 3.04
C PHE A 164 12.08 12.02 3.40
N PHE A 165 12.69 13.12 3.80
CA PHE A 165 14.06 13.17 4.29
C PHE A 165 14.09 13.51 5.78
N GLN A 166 15.10 12.99 6.48
CA GLN A 166 15.22 13.17 7.92
C GLN A 166 15.48 14.63 8.32
N LYS A 167 16.34 15.37 7.59
CA LYS A 167 16.67 16.78 7.89
C LYS A 167 15.93 17.76 6.97
N LYS A 168 15.85 17.47 5.68
CA LYS A 168 15.29 18.34 4.63
C LYS A 168 13.76 18.37 4.63
N GLY A 169 13.09 17.46 5.34
CA GLY A 169 11.64 17.36 5.38
C GLY A 169 11.04 16.71 4.13
N ILE A 170 9.89 17.21 3.66
CA ILE A 170 9.12 16.58 2.58
C ILE A 170 9.38 17.31 1.25
N GLY A 171 9.98 16.59 0.31
CA GLY A 171 10.11 16.99 -1.09
C GLY A 171 8.99 16.44 -1.97
N LYS A 172 8.84 16.99 -3.17
CA LYS A 172 7.86 16.55 -4.17
C LYS A 172 8.51 16.42 -5.53
N ILE A 173 8.38 15.25 -6.16
CA ILE A 173 8.89 14.99 -7.51
C ILE A 173 7.70 14.74 -8.45
N PRO A 174 7.52 15.51 -9.54
CA PRO A 174 6.44 15.27 -10.48
C PRO A 174 6.68 13.98 -11.27
N LEU A 175 5.62 13.20 -11.47
CA LEU A 175 5.59 12.05 -12.37
C LEU A 175 4.68 12.39 -13.56
N THR A 176 5.23 12.45 -14.77
CA THR A 176 4.41 12.67 -15.96
C THR A 176 3.78 11.36 -16.42
N ARG A 177 2.58 11.43 -17.01
CA ARG A 177 1.93 10.26 -17.65
C ARG A 177 2.80 9.67 -18.77
N GLU A 178 3.52 10.53 -19.49
CA GLU A 178 4.43 10.11 -20.56
C GLU A 178 5.58 9.27 -20.01
N PHE A 179 6.25 9.75 -18.94
CA PHE A 179 7.34 9.00 -18.33
C PHE A 179 6.86 7.69 -17.71
N TYR A 180 5.69 7.70 -17.06
CA TYR A 180 5.05 6.46 -16.58
C TYR A 180 4.89 5.44 -17.71
N ARG A 181 4.32 5.84 -18.85
CA ARG A 181 4.10 4.94 -20.00
C ARG A 181 5.41 4.43 -20.60
N GLN A 182 6.43 5.27 -20.68
CA GLN A 182 7.75 4.85 -21.16
C GLN A 182 8.35 3.75 -20.27
N VAL A 183 8.21 3.87 -18.94
CA VAL A 183 8.69 2.86 -18.00
C VAL A 183 7.83 1.60 -18.05
N GLU A 184 6.51 1.75 -18.13
CA GLU A 184 5.57 0.64 -18.34
C GLU A 184 5.93 -0.18 -19.58
N ASP A 185 6.09 0.47 -20.73
CA ASP A 185 6.47 -0.18 -21.99
C ASP A 185 7.85 -0.83 -21.93
N LYS A 186 8.82 -0.15 -21.31
CA LYS A 186 10.20 -0.63 -21.21
C LYS A 186 10.33 -1.87 -20.33
N TYR A 187 9.57 -1.96 -19.24
CA TYR A 187 9.71 -3.04 -18.26
C TYR A 187 8.58 -4.07 -18.30
N LYS A 188 7.60 -3.96 -19.21
CA LYS A 188 6.44 -4.87 -19.30
C LYS A 188 6.78 -6.36 -19.24
N ASP A 189 7.82 -6.80 -19.95
CA ASP A 189 8.18 -8.21 -20.02
C ASP A 189 8.84 -8.67 -18.70
N ALA A 190 9.74 -7.85 -18.15
CA ALA A 190 10.35 -8.13 -16.86
C ALA A 190 9.32 -8.12 -15.71
N ILE A 191 8.36 -7.19 -15.74
CA ILE A 191 7.23 -7.14 -14.82
C ILE A 191 6.44 -8.44 -14.93
N LYS A 192 6.09 -8.87 -16.15
CA LYS A 192 5.34 -10.11 -16.37
C LYS A 192 6.09 -11.34 -15.86
N GLU A 193 7.40 -11.43 -16.11
CA GLU A 193 8.27 -12.52 -15.64
C GLU A 193 8.36 -12.59 -14.11
N HIS A 194 8.30 -11.45 -13.42
CA HIS A 194 8.40 -11.35 -11.96
C HIS A 194 7.03 -11.24 -11.26
N SER A 195 5.95 -11.37 -12.03
CA SER A 195 4.59 -11.36 -11.52
C SER A 195 4.08 -12.77 -11.32
N MET A 196 3.34 -12.96 -10.24
CA MET A 196 2.72 -14.22 -9.88
C MET A 196 1.22 -14.01 -9.76
N ASP A 197 0.44 -15.02 -10.10
CA ASP A 197 -1.00 -15.05 -9.78
C ASP A 197 -1.20 -15.43 -8.30
N SER A 198 -0.50 -14.69 -7.43
CA SER A 198 -0.52 -14.85 -5.98
C SER A 198 -0.40 -13.52 -5.24
N PHE A 199 -0.54 -13.52 -3.92
CA PHE A 199 -0.22 -12.36 -3.09
C PHE A 199 1.23 -11.97 -3.29
N MET A 200 1.43 -10.73 -3.73
CA MET A 200 2.75 -10.16 -3.94
C MET A 200 2.95 -8.97 -3.00
N LYS A 201 4.09 -8.97 -2.30
CA LYS A 201 4.62 -7.74 -1.72
C LYS A 201 5.36 -6.99 -2.82
N VAL A 202 4.67 -6.06 -3.47
CA VAL A 202 5.24 -5.20 -4.53
C VAL A 202 5.80 -3.96 -3.87
N ASP A 203 7.05 -4.02 -3.47
CA ASP A 203 7.80 -2.94 -2.84
C ASP A 203 9.11 -2.67 -3.60
N MET A 204 9.95 -1.79 -3.07
CA MET A 204 11.27 -1.50 -3.65
C MET A 204 12.20 -2.73 -3.68
N GLU A 205 12.03 -3.71 -2.79
CA GLU A 205 12.79 -4.96 -2.87
C GLU A 205 12.37 -5.78 -4.10
N TRP A 206 11.06 -5.86 -4.36
CA TRP A 206 10.52 -6.49 -5.56
C TRP A 206 11.01 -5.78 -6.84
N ALA A 207 10.91 -4.45 -6.91
CA ALA A 207 11.36 -3.70 -8.07
C ALA A 207 12.89 -3.76 -8.27
N GLY A 208 13.66 -3.82 -7.19
CA GLY A 208 15.11 -4.01 -7.24
C GLY A 208 15.51 -5.32 -7.92
N LYS A 209 14.73 -6.39 -7.72
CA LYS A 209 14.98 -7.69 -8.41
C LYS A 209 14.87 -7.57 -9.93
N ILE A 210 14.05 -6.66 -10.45
CA ILE A 210 13.93 -6.39 -11.89
C ILE A 210 15.11 -5.55 -12.38
N LEU A 211 15.40 -4.44 -11.70
CA LEU A 211 16.41 -3.49 -12.16
C LEU A 211 17.84 -4.04 -12.06
N PHE A 212 18.17 -4.73 -10.97
CA PHE A 212 19.54 -5.18 -10.73
C PHE A 212 19.86 -6.56 -11.32
N LYS A 213 18.88 -7.40 -11.63
CA LYS A 213 19.12 -8.64 -12.41
C LYS A 213 19.44 -8.34 -13.88
N ASN A 214 18.86 -7.29 -14.46
CA ASN A 214 19.10 -6.92 -15.85
C ASN A 214 20.50 -6.36 -16.09
N HIS A 215 21.21 -5.87 -15.06
CA HIS A 215 22.61 -5.46 -15.18
C HIS A 215 23.58 -6.63 -15.43
N ASN A 216 23.23 -7.86 -15.07
CA ASN A 216 24.08 -9.04 -15.30
C ASN A 216 23.82 -9.76 -16.64
N LYS A 217 22.86 -9.30 -17.46
CA LYS A 217 22.61 -9.85 -18.80
C LYS A 217 23.28 -9.06 -19.93
N PHE A 218 23.95 -7.96 -19.60
CA PHE A 218 24.63 -7.07 -20.56
C PHE A 218 26.11 -6.83 -20.25
N ASN A 219 26.72 -7.65 -19.38
CA ASN A 219 28.18 -7.74 -19.20
C ASN A 219 28.68 -9.07 -19.75
#